data_AF-A0A828SYK8-F1
#
_entry.id   AF-A0A828SYK8-F1
#
_cell.length_a   1.000
_cell.length_b   1.000
_cell.length_c   1.000
_cell.angle_alpha   90.00
_cell.angle_beta   90.00
_cell.angle_gamma   90.00
#
_symmetry.space_group_name_H-M   'P 1'
#
loop_
_entity.id
_entity.type
_entity.pdbx_description
1 polymer ?
#
loop_
_entity_poly.entity_id
_entity_poly.type
_entity_poly.pdbx_seq_one_letter_code
_entity_poly.pdbx_strand_id
1 'polypeptide(L)'
;MLKNRSLFLHIGITLYETFISFILVILLSILAAILLWYSKKLSEILEPYLVVLNSLPKSALAPLLIVWLGATSKTIIIAGMSVAIFGSILNLYTAFINVDQEKIKLIYTLHGNRRHALTKVVLPSSVPAIISNMKVNIGLCLVGVIIGEFLAAKSGLGYLIIYSSQVFKMDWLLMSIILLCIMAMGLYALINVVEKRVLKKY
;
A
#
# COMPACT_ATOMS: atom_id res chain seq x y z
N MET A 1 -5.32 29.41 -15.38
CA MET A 1 -4.89 28.14 -14.74
C MET A 1 -3.42 27.81 -14.96
N LEU A 2 -2.74 28.42 -15.95
CA LEU A 2 -1.27 28.53 -16.04
C LEU A 2 -0.61 29.42 -14.95
N LYS A 3 -1.31 29.66 -13.84
CA LYS A 3 -0.75 30.33 -12.66
C LYS A 3 -0.21 29.19 -11.79
N ASN A 4 1.01 28.77 -12.10
CA ASN A 4 1.79 27.57 -11.69
C ASN A 4 1.79 27.14 -10.20
N ARG A 5 0.90 27.64 -9.34
CA ARG A 5 0.82 27.23 -7.93
C ARG A 5 -0.33 26.27 -7.62
N SER A 6 -1.43 26.27 -8.38
CA SER A 6 -2.57 25.39 -8.08
C SER A 6 -2.35 23.94 -8.52
N LEU A 7 -1.81 23.70 -9.72
CA LEU A 7 -1.56 22.33 -10.22
C LEU A 7 -0.52 21.59 -9.38
N PHE A 8 0.59 22.26 -9.04
CA PHE A 8 1.61 21.69 -8.16
C PHE A 8 1.08 21.39 -6.76
N LEU A 9 0.13 22.18 -6.26
CA LEU A 9 -0.53 21.93 -4.99
C LEU A 9 -1.39 20.67 -5.07
N HIS A 10 -2.18 20.49 -6.14
CA HIS A 10 -2.98 19.28 -6.34
C HIS A 10 -2.12 18.02 -6.49
N ILE A 11 -1.04 18.08 -7.26
CA ILE A 11 -0.08 16.96 -7.39
C ILE A 11 0.55 16.67 -6.02
N GLY A 12 0.99 17.70 -5.31
CA GLY A 12 1.63 17.56 -4.00
C GLY A 12 0.71 16.90 -2.96
N ILE A 13 -0.58 17.23 -2.96
CA ILE A 13 -1.57 16.62 -2.07
C ILE A 13 -1.73 15.13 -2.38
N THR A 14 -2.00 14.78 -3.64
CA THR A 14 -2.19 13.37 -4.00
C THR A 14 -0.93 12.54 -3.71
N LEU A 15 0.25 13.11 -3.98
CA LEU A 15 1.53 12.45 -3.71
C LEU A 15 1.75 12.28 -2.20
N TYR A 16 1.45 13.30 -1.39
CA TYR A 16 1.52 13.24 0.07
C TYR A 16 0.58 12.18 0.66
N GLU A 17 -0.70 12.19 0.26
CA GLU A 17 -1.70 11.23 0.73
C GLU A 17 -1.33 9.80 0.32
N THR A 18 -0.83 9.61 -0.91
CA THR A 18 -0.34 8.32 -1.40
C THR A 18 0.87 7.85 -0.60
N PHE A 19 1.84 8.72 -0.34
CA PHE A 19 3.08 8.36 0.35
C PHE A 19 2.84 7.97 1.81
N ILE A 20 1.96 8.70 2.51
CA ILE A 20 1.57 8.34 3.88
C ILE A 20 0.80 7.03 3.90
N SER A 21 -0.18 6.88 3.00
CA SER A 21 -0.94 5.62 2.90
C SER A 21 0.00 4.44 2.68
N PHE A 22 0.95 4.58 1.78
CA PHE A 22 1.95 3.57 1.47
C PHE A 22 2.83 3.19 2.65
N ILE A 23 3.38 4.18 3.37
CA ILE A 23 4.21 3.92 4.57
C ILE A 23 3.40 3.18 5.64
N LEU A 24 2.17 3.63 5.89
CA LEU A 24 1.29 3.00 6.88
C LEU A 24 0.94 1.57 6.48
N VAL A 25 0.62 1.32 5.20
CA VAL A 25 0.35 -0.03 4.68
C VAL A 25 1.54 -0.94 4.92
N ILE A 26 2.75 -0.53 4.57
CA ILE A 26 3.95 -1.36 4.73
C ILE A 26 4.21 -1.68 6.20
N LEU A 27 4.19 -0.66 7.06
CA LEU A 27 4.49 -0.84 8.48
C LEU A 27 3.47 -1.77 9.13
N LEU A 28 2.19 -1.52 8.89
CA LEU A 28 1.11 -2.33 9.46
C LEU A 28 1.09 -3.74 8.88
N SER A 29 1.34 -3.89 7.58
CA SER A 29 1.31 -5.21 6.94
C SER A 29 2.46 -6.10 7.37
N ILE A 30 3.67 -5.55 7.48
CA ILE A 30 4.83 -6.27 8.03
C ILE A 30 4.57 -6.65 9.48
N LEU A 31 4.09 -5.73 10.31
CA LEU A 31 3.85 -5.99 11.72
C LEU A 31 2.77 -7.06 11.92
N ALA A 32 1.66 -6.98 11.18
CA ALA A 32 0.61 -7.98 11.21
C ALA A 32 1.09 -9.34 10.67
N ALA A 33 1.85 -9.38 9.58
CA ALA A 33 2.40 -10.63 9.05
C ALA A 33 3.37 -11.30 10.04
N ILE A 34 4.21 -10.52 10.75
CA ILE A 34 5.08 -11.03 11.81
C ILE A 34 4.24 -11.62 12.95
N LEU A 35 3.17 -10.94 13.38
CA LEU A 35 2.29 -11.43 14.45
C LEU A 35 1.59 -12.74 14.07
N LEU A 36 1.07 -12.83 12.84
CA LEU A 36 0.44 -14.04 12.31
C LEU A 36 1.46 -15.19 12.23
N TRP A 37 2.66 -14.93 11.72
CA TRP A 37 3.72 -15.94 11.67
C TRP A 37 4.17 -16.40 13.07
N TYR A 38 4.17 -15.49 14.06
CA TYR A 38 4.55 -15.81 15.44
C TYR A 38 3.46 -16.54 16.21
N SER A 39 2.18 -16.48 15.84
CA SER A 39 1.10 -17.15 16.56
C SER A 39 0.23 -17.99 15.65
N LYS A 40 0.42 -19.31 15.69
CA LYS A 40 -0.32 -20.26 14.87
C LYS A 40 -1.83 -20.24 15.14
N LYS A 41 -2.23 -20.06 16.40
CA LYS A 41 -3.65 -19.89 16.76
C LYS A 41 -4.22 -18.60 16.16
N LEU A 42 -3.44 -17.52 16.18
CA LEU A 42 -3.87 -16.23 15.65
C LEU A 42 -4.05 -16.32 14.14
N SER A 43 -3.13 -16.99 13.45
CA SER A 43 -3.22 -17.18 12.00
C SER A 43 -4.41 -18.04 11.60
N GLU A 44 -4.62 -19.19 12.26
CA GLU A 44 -5.78 -20.07 11.98
C GLU A 44 -7.13 -19.35 12.12
N ILE A 45 -7.21 -18.38 13.05
CA ILE A 45 -8.44 -17.59 13.25
C ILE A 45 -8.53 -16.44 12.24
N LEU A 46 -7.49 -15.62 12.09
CA LEU A 46 -7.54 -14.37 11.30
C LEU A 46 -7.42 -14.58 9.79
N GLU A 47 -6.72 -15.61 9.34
CA GLU A 47 -6.45 -15.85 7.92
C GLU A 47 -7.74 -15.95 7.08
N PRO A 48 -8.78 -16.74 7.49
CA PRO A 48 -10.06 -16.74 6.79
C PRO A 48 -10.71 -15.36 6.69
N TYR A 49 -10.69 -14.56 7.77
CA TYR A 49 -11.26 -13.21 7.76
C TYR A 49 -10.47 -12.27 6.83
N LEU A 50 -9.15 -12.35 6.83
CA LEU A 50 -8.29 -11.56 5.94
C LEU A 50 -8.54 -11.91 4.47
N VAL A 51 -8.74 -13.19 4.15
CA VAL A 51 -9.07 -13.64 2.78
C VAL A 51 -10.44 -13.09 2.34
N VAL A 52 -11.45 -13.15 3.22
CA VAL A 52 -12.77 -12.59 2.94
C VAL A 52 -12.67 -11.07 2.74
N LEU A 53 -12.01 -10.35 3.64
CA LEU A 53 -11.80 -8.90 3.53
C LEU A 53 -11.02 -8.51 2.27
N ASN A 54 -10.05 -9.32 1.85
CA ASN A 54 -9.32 -9.10 0.61
C ASN A 54 -10.18 -9.33 -0.64
N SER A 55 -11.18 -10.21 -0.55
CA SER A 55 -12.13 -10.53 -1.64
C SER A 55 -13.26 -9.50 -1.77
N LEU A 56 -13.52 -8.71 -0.74
CA LEU A 56 -14.51 -7.64 -0.81
C LEU A 56 -14.09 -6.59 -1.86
N PRO A 57 -15.06 -5.94 -2.53
CA PRO A 57 -14.78 -4.84 -3.43
C PRO A 57 -14.17 -3.68 -2.64
N LYS A 58 -12.83 -3.59 -2.64
CA LYS A 58 -12.08 -2.62 -1.84
C LYS A 58 -12.41 -1.18 -2.20
N SER A 59 -12.82 -0.95 -3.45
CA SER A 59 -13.33 0.35 -3.92
C SER A 59 -14.59 0.80 -3.17
N ALA A 60 -15.41 -0.14 -2.66
CA ALA A 60 -16.62 0.18 -1.90
C ALA A 60 -16.34 0.62 -0.44
N LEU A 61 -15.15 0.30 0.10
CA LEU A 61 -14.75 0.74 1.44
C LEU A 61 -14.50 2.25 1.49
N ALA A 62 -13.98 2.84 0.42
CA ALA A 62 -13.67 4.27 0.37
C ALA A 62 -14.92 5.15 0.60
N PRO A 63 -16.05 4.95 -0.12
CA PRO A 63 -17.29 5.65 0.17
C PRO A 63 -17.81 5.47 1.59
N LEU A 64 -17.78 4.24 2.10
CA LEU A 64 -18.24 3.93 3.46
C LEU A 64 -17.45 4.72 4.52
N LEU A 65 -16.12 4.73 4.39
CA LEU A 65 -15.22 5.46 5.30
C LEU A 65 -15.46 6.97 5.23
N ILE A 66 -15.72 7.51 4.04
CA ILE A 66 -16.00 8.93 3.85
C ILE A 66 -17.32 9.34 4.50
N VAL A 67 -18.36 8.53 4.36
CA VAL A 67 -19.66 8.80 5.01
C VAL A 67 -19.52 8.75 6.53
N TRP A 68 -18.71 7.83 7.06
CA TRP A 68 -18.62 7.59 8.50
C TRP A 68 -17.64 8.53 9.23
N LEU A 69 -16.46 8.77 8.65
CA LEU A 69 -15.40 9.60 9.23
C LEU A 69 -15.41 11.05 8.72
N GLY A 70 -16.25 11.34 7.71
CA GLY A 70 -16.34 12.63 7.05
C GLY A 70 -15.29 12.83 5.96
N ALA A 71 -15.52 13.87 5.14
CA ALA A 71 -14.67 14.25 4.01
C ALA A 71 -13.42 15.02 4.48
N THR A 72 -12.41 14.30 4.97
CA THR A 72 -11.11 14.86 5.38
C THR A 72 -9.94 14.14 4.71
N SER A 73 -8.78 14.79 4.59
CA SER A 73 -7.57 14.15 4.06
C SER A 73 -7.15 12.90 4.83
N LYS A 74 -7.42 12.85 6.14
CA LYS A 74 -7.16 11.64 6.94
C LYS A 74 -8.02 10.46 6.46
N THR A 75 -9.29 10.72 6.14
CA THR A 75 -10.20 9.70 5.62
C THR A 75 -9.77 9.19 4.25
N ILE A 76 -9.26 10.07 3.38
CA ILE A 76 -8.71 9.69 2.07
C ILE A 76 -7.48 8.78 2.23
N ILE A 77 -6.59 9.10 3.18
CA ILE A 77 -5.43 8.25 3.51
C ILE A 77 -5.88 6.87 4.02
N ILE A 78 -6.87 6.82 4.92
CA ILE A 78 -7.40 5.55 5.45
C ILE A 78 -8.07 4.74 4.33
N ALA A 79 -8.81 5.41 3.43
CA ALA A 79 -9.39 4.78 2.25
C ALA A 79 -8.30 4.21 1.33
N GLY A 80 -7.25 4.98 1.04
CA GLY A 80 -6.07 4.53 0.29
C GLY A 80 -5.42 3.29 0.90
N MET A 81 -5.20 3.32 2.23
CA MET A 81 -4.65 2.20 2.99
C MET A 81 -5.53 0.95 2.91
N SER A 82 -6.86 1.11 3.00
CA SER A 82 -7.80 -0.03 3.00
C SER A 82 -7.71 -0.90 1.74
N VAL A 83 -7.34 -0.31 0.61
CA VAL A 83 -7.22 -1.03 -0.68
C VAL A 83 -6.02 -1.97 -0.70
N ALA A 84 -4.91 -1.58 -0.07
CA ALA A 84 -3.65 -2.34 -0.14
C ALA A 84 -3.42 -3.24 1.09
N ILE A 85 -3.95 -2.88 2.27
CA ILE A 85 -3.54 -3.49 3.55
C ILE A 85 -3.80 -4.99 3.65
N PHE A 86 -5.01 -5.47 3.34
CA PHE A 86 -5.37 -6.88 3.53
C PHE A 86 -4.59 -7.81 2.62
N GLY A 87 -4.50 -7.46 1.33
CA GLY A 87 -3.72 -8.22 0.35
C GLY A 87 -2.23 -8.21 0.70
N SER A 88 -1.69 -7.08 1.17
CA SER A 88 -0.31 -7.00 1.61
C SER A 88 -0.01 -7.89 2.82
N ILE A 89 -0.93 -7.96 3.81
CA ILE A 89 -0.74 -8.83 4.99
C ILE A 89 -0.68 -10.29 4.54
N LEU A 90 -1.64 -10.73 3.73
CA LEU A 90 -1.71 -12.11 3.24
C LEU A 90 -0.47 -12.50 2.43
N ASN A 91 -0.07 -11.65 1.48
CA ASN A 91 1.10 -11.93 0.64
C ASN A 91 2.40 -12.02 1.47
N LEU A 92 2.59 -11.12 2.45
CA LEU A 92 3.76 -11.15 3.32
C LEU A 92 3.75 -12.36 4.26
N TYR A 93 2.59 -12.68 4.83
CA TYR A 93 2.43 -13.85 5.69
C TYR A 93 2.72 -15.15 4.93
N THR A 94 2.18 -15.31 3.72
CA THR A 94 2.51 -16.43 2.83
C THR A 94 3.99 -16.49 2.51
N ALA A 95 4.63 -15.35 2.24
CA ALA A 95 6.08 -15.29 2.01
C ALA A 95 6.90 -15.73 3.24
N PHE A 96 6.41 -15.48 4.47
CA PHE A 96 7.11 -15.87 5.70
C PHE A 96 6.96 -17.35 6.03
N ILE A 97 5.82 -17.97 5.71
CA ILE A 97 5.60 -19.41 5.93
C ILE A 97 6.31 -20.27 4.88
N ASN A 98 6.44 -19.76 3.65
CA ASN A 98 7.15 -20.45 2.56
C ASN A 98 8.67 -20.36 2.67
N VAL A 99 9.22 -19.70 3.71
CA VAL A 99 10.65 -19.75 3.99
C VAL A 99 11.06 -21.18 4.35
N ASP A 100 12.21 -21.60 3.83
CA ASP A 100 12.79 -22.92 4.02
C ASP A 100 12.78 -23.34 5.51
N GLN A 101 11.98 -24.36 5.81
CA GLN A 101 11.80 -24.87 7.16
C GLN A 101 13.07 -25.55 7.68
N GLU A 102 13.97 -26.01 6.82
CA GLU A 102 15.23 -26.63 7.25
C GLU A 102 16.15 -25.60 7.90
N LYS A 103 16.24 -24.39 7.32
CA LYS A 103 16.99 -23.27 7.91
C LYS A 103 16.42 -22.85 9.27
N ILE A 104 15.09 -22.91 9.41
CA ILE A 104 14.42 -22.64 10.68
C ILE A 104 14.73 -23.74 11.71
N LYS A 105 14.69 -25.02 11.32
CA LYS A 105 15.05 -26.16 12.18
C LYS A 105 16.51 -26.08 12.64
N LEU A 106 17.44 -25.67 11.76
CA LEU A 106 18.85 -25.47 12.09
C LEU A 106 19.05 -24.42 13.20
N ILE A 107 18.28 -23.33 13.19
CA ILE A 107 18.32 -22.35 14.29
C ILE A 107 17.91 -23.02 15.61
N TYR A 108 16.86 -23.84 15.61
CA TYR A 108 16.39 -24.53 16.81
C TYR A 108 17.36 -25.58 17.34
N THR A 109 18.06 -26.32 16.46
CA THR A 109 19.10 -27.28 16.89
C THR A 109 20.31 -26.59 17.50
N LEU A 110 20.61 -25.36 17.06
CA LEU A 110 21.63 -24.49 17.67
C LEU A 110 21.13 -23.76 18.94
N HIS A 111 20.08 -24.26 19.58
CA HIS A 111 19.44 -23.65 20.76
C HIS A 111 18.89 -22.23 20.53
N GLY A 112 18.66 -21.87 19.26
CA GLY A 112 18.09 -20.59 18.88
C GLY A 112 16.58 -20.54 19.14
N ASN A 113 16.14 -19.46 19.78
CA ASN A 113 14.71 -19.22 20.02
C ASN A 113 13.96 -18.74 18.75
N ARG A 114 12.62 -18.74 18.77
CA ARG A 114 11.76 -18.33 17.64
C ARG A 114 12.00 -16.91 17.14
N ARG A 115 12.47 -16.00 18.02
CA ARG A 115 12.93 -14.66 17.64
C ARG A 115 14.18 -14.69 16.76
N HIS A 116 15.12 -15.59 17.04
CA HIS A 116 16.31 -15.77 16.20
C HIS A 116 15.95 -16.31 14.83
N ALA A 117 14.98 -17.24 14.74
CA ALA A 117 14.49 -17.73 13.46
C ALA A 117 13.87 -16.59 12.64
N LEU A 118 13.07 -15.72 13.28
CA LEU A 118 12.48 -14.55 12.62
C LEU A 118 13.54 -13.59 12.09
N THR A 119 14.47 -13.15 12.93
CA THR A 119 15.42 -12.09 12.58
C THR A 119 16.58 -12.56 11.70
N LYS A 120 17.00 -13.83 11.82
CA LYS A 120 18.17 -14.36 11.10
C LYS A 120 17.82 -15.16 9.85
N VAL A 121 16.59 -15.67 9.73
CA VAL A 121 16.20 -16.51 8.58
C VAL A 121 15.02 -15.89 7.85
N VAL A 122 13.89 -15.67 8.53
CA VAL A 122 12.64 -15.27 7.86
C VAL A 122 12.73 -13.86 7.29
N LEU A 123 12.99 -12.85 8.13
CA LEU A 123 13.09 -11.46 7.67
C LEU A 123 14.11 -11.27 6.54
N PRO A 124 15.38 -11.74 6.63
CA PRO A 124 16.34 -11.56 5.55
C PRO A 124 15.96 -12.33 4.28
N SER A 125 15.44 -13.57 4.40
CA SER A 125 15.03 -14.34 3.21
C SER A 125 13.79 -13.73 2.52
N SER A 126 12.94 -13.05 3.27
CA SER A 126 11.72 -12.43 2.75
C SER A 126 11.91 -10.98 2.28
N VAL A 127 13.11 -10.40 2.38
CA VAL A 127 13.39 -9.04 1.87
C VAL A 127 12.97 -8.86 0.40
N PRO A 128 13.30 -9.77 -0.54
CA PRO A 128 12.85 -9.63 -1.94
C PRO A 128 11.32 -9.65 -2.08
N ALA A 129 10.65 -10.49 -1.28
CA ALA A 129 9.19 -10.57 -1.26
C ALA A 129 8.55 -9.30 -0.67
N ILE A 130 9.15 -8.71 0.37
CA ILE A 130 8.71 -7.42 0.93
C ILE A 130 8.83 -6.33 -0.14
N ILE A 131 9.95 -6.24 -0.85
CA ILE A 131 10.16 -5.22 -1.89
C ILE A 131 9.18 -5.41 -3.06
N SER A 132 8.93 -6.65 -3.49
CA SER A 132 7.92 -6.95 -4.50
C SER A 132 6.52 -6.49 -4.06
N ASN A 133 6.15 -6.74 -2.80
CA ASN A 133 4.90 -6.24 -2.23
C ASN A 133 4.85 -4.70 -2.20
N MET A 134 5.95 -4.02 -1.88
CA MET A 134 6.02 -2.56 -1.92
C MET A 134 5.70 -2.01 -3.32
N LYS A 135 6.21 -2.63 -4.39
CA LYS A 135 5.92 -2.22 -5.78
C LYS A 135 4.44 -2.30 -6.13
N VAL A 136 3.76 -3.35 -5.67
CA VAL A 136 2.31 -3.51 -5.91
C VAL A 136 1.53 -2.53 -5.04
N ASN A 137 1.91 -2.40 -3.77
CA ASN A 137 1.19 -1.59 -2.80
C ASN A 137 1.20 -0.09 -3.12
N ILE A 138 2.28 0.46 -3.69
CA ILE A 138 2.30 1.89 -4.05
C ILE A 138 1.25 2.22 -5.10
N GLY A 139 1.06 1.33 -6.07
CA GLY A 139 0.04 1.47 -7.11
C GLY A 139 -1.37 1.34 -6.53
N LEU A 140 -1.60 0.35 -5.66
CA LEU A 140 -2.88 0.17 -4.99
C LEU A 140 -3.23 1.34 -4.05
N CYS A 141 -2.25 1.89 -3.33
CA CYS A 141 -2.45 3.07 -2.48
C CYS A 141 -2.83 4.28 -3.33
N LEU A 142 -2.16 4.49 -4.47
CA LEU A 142 -2.48 5.57 -5.39
C LEU A 142 -3.93 5.44 -5.89
N VAL A 143 -4.33 4.24 -6.35
CA VAL A 143 -5.71 3.97 -6.79
C VAL A 143 -6.71 4.26 -5.67
N GLY A 144 -6.45 3.81 -4.44
CA GLY A 144 -7.35 4.04 -3.32
C GLY A 144 -7.45 5.52 -2.92
N VAL A 145 -6.34 6.27 -2.96
CA VAL A 145 -6.33 7.72 -2.74
C VAL A 145 -7.15 8.43 -3.80
N ILE A 146 -6.99 8.08 -5.08
CA ILE A 146 -7.78 8.69 -6.17
C ILE A 146 -9.28 8.45 -5.99
N ILE A 147 -9.69 7.24 -5.60
CA ILE A 147 -11.09 6.94 -5.30
C ILE A 147 -11.58 7.80 -4.13
N GLY A 148 -10.76 7.99 -3.09
CA GLY A 148 -11.09 8.88 -1.98
C GLY A 148 -11.19 10.35 -2.41
N GLU A 149 -10.27 10.80 -3.26
CA GLU A 149 -10.26 12.16 -3.80
C GLU A 149 -11.48 12.46 -4.68
N PHE A 150 -11.94 11.47 -5.46
CA PHE A 150 -13.15 11.59 -6.29
C PHE A 150 -14.40 11.94 -5.47
N LEU A 151 -14.47 11.43 -4.24
CA LEU A 151 -15.68 11.48 -3.44
C LEU A 151 -15.66 12.56 -2.36
N ALA A 152 -14.49 12.87 -1.80
CA ALA A 152 -14.37 13.74 -0.63
C ALA A 152 -13.43 14.95 -0.80
N ALA A 153 -12.49 14.90 -1.74
CA ALA A 153 -11.47 15.95 -1.79
C ALA A 153 -11.98 17.23 -2.45
N LYS A 154 -11.52 18.37 -1.94
CA LYS A 154 -11.64 19.69 -2.58
C LYS A 154 -10.38 20.06 -3.38
N SER A 155 -9.42 19.14 -3.44
CA SER A 155 -8.09 19.33 -4.01
C SER A 155 -7.40 17.99 -4.23
N GLY A 156 -6.75 17.82 -5.38
CA GLY A 156 -6.04 16.59 -5.73
C GLY A 156 -6.16 16.35 -7.23
N LEU A 157 -5.35 15.44 -7.78
CA LEU A 157 -5.47 15.04 -9.18
C LEU A 157 -6.79 14.31 -9.44
N GLY A 158 -7.26 13.50 -8.49
CA GLY A 158 -8.54 12.82 -8.56
C GLY A 158 -9.71 13.81 -8.60
N TYR A 159 -9.70 14.80 -7.72
CA TYR A 159 -10.69 15.89 -7.74
C TYR A 159 -10.72 16.62 -9.10
N LEU A 160 -9.55 16.95 -9.65
CA LEU A 160 -9.43 17.62 -10.95
C LEU A 160 -10.03 16.81 -12.10
N ILE A 161 -9.90 15.48 -12.08
CA ILE A 161 -10.48 14.59 -13.08
C ILE A 161 -12.01 14.67 -13.04
N ILE A 162 -12.62 14.51 -11.85
CA ILE A 162 -14.08 14.54 -11.68
C ILE A 162 -14.63 15.92 -11.99
N TYR A 163 -14.01 16.98 -11.49
CA TYR A 163 -14.43 18.35 -11.77
C TYR A 163 -14.37 18.66 -13.28
N SER A 164 -13.28 18.30 -13.94
CA SER A 164 -13.13 18.55 -15.38
C SER A 164 -14.12 17.72 -16.21
N SER A 165 -14.46 16.51 -15.76
CA SER A 165 -15.51 15.68 -16.35
C SER A 165 -16.88 16.34 -16.24
N GLN A 166 -17.23 16.87 -15.06
CA GLN A 166 -18.52 17.52 -14.81
C GLN A 166 -18.70 18.82 -15.61
N VAL A 167 -17.62 19.58 -15.82
CA VAL A 167 -17.64 20.84 -16.60
C VAL A 167 -17.32 20.59 -18.08
N PHE A 168 -17.22 19.32 -18.51
CA PHE A 168 -16.92 18.91 -19.89
C PHE A 168 -15.64 19.52 -20.49
N LYS A 169 -14.66 19.86 -19.64
CA LYS A 169 -13.34 20.35 -20.07
C LYS A 169 -12.38 19.20 -20.30
N MET A 170 -12.48 18.58 -21.48
CA MET A 170 -11.70 17.38 -21.82
C MET A 170 -10.19 17.61 -21.82
N ASP A 171 -9.72 18.81 -22.18
CA ASP A 171 -8.29 19.15 -22.12
C ASP A 171 -7.71 18.98 -20.72
N TRP A 172 -8.46 19.40 -19.69
CA TRP A 172 -8.00 19.33 -18.30
C TRP A 172 -8.13 17.93 -17.72
N LEU A 173 -9.16 17.20 -18.14
CA LEU A 173 -9.34 15.80 -17.78
C LEU A 173 -8.15 14.98 -18.28
N LEU A 174 -7.83 15.08 -19.58
CA LEU A 174 -6.70 14.36 -20.18
C LEU A 174 -5.37 14.78 -19.57
N MET A 175 -5.14 16.08 -19.35
CA MET A 175 -3.95 16.57 -18.66
C MET A 175 -3.80 15.94 -17.27
N SER A 176 -4.89 15.87 -16.49
CA SER A 176 -4.87 15.31 -15.13
C SER A 176 -4.57 13.81 -15.14
N ILE A 177 -5.13 13.05 -16.10
CA ILE A 177 -4.83 11.62 -16.29
C ILE A 177 -3.36 11.42 -16.66
N ILE A 178 -2.81 12.21 -17.60
CA ILE A 178 -1.41 12.13 -18.00
C ILE A 178 -0.48 12.40 -16.81
N LEU A 179 -0.77 13.45 -16.02
CA LEU A 179 -0.01 13.77 -14.81
C LEU A 179 -0.05 12.63 -13.79
N LEU A 180 -1.20 11.99 -13.63
CA LEU A 180 -1.39 10.84 -12.75
C LEU A 180 -0.56 9.63 -13.23
N CYS A 181 -0.53 9.37 -14.54
CA CYS A 181 0.33 8.33 -15.12
C CYS A 181 1.81 8.61 -14.88
N ILE A 182 2.27 9.85 -15.09
CA ILE A 182 3.64 10.27 -14.82
C ILE A 182 3.98 10.08 -13.34
N MET A 183 3.07 10.46 -12.45
CA MET A 183 3.24 10.30 -11.01
C MET A 183 3.31 8.81 -10.60
N ALA A 184 2.42 7.97 -11.13
CA ALA A 184 2.43 6.53 -10.89
C ALA A 184 3.75 5.89 -11.35
N MET A 185 4.22 6.27 -12.55
CA MET A 185 5.49 5.82 -13.10
C MET A 185 6.68 6.29 -12.25
N GLY A 186 6.66 7.55 -11.78
CA GLY A 186 7.68 8.11 -10.90
C GLY A 186 7.74 7.37 -9.54
N LEU A 187 6.59 7.10 -8.93
CA LEU A 187 6.49 6.35 -7.68
C LEU A 187 6.99 4.90 -7.85
N TYR A 188 6.62 4.24 -8.95
CA TYR A 188 7.11 2.89 -9.26
C TYR A 188 8.63 2.88 -9.50
N ALA A 189 9.14 3.85 -10.26
CA ALA A 189 10.58 3.98 -10.52
C ALA A 189 11.37 4.22 -9.23
N LEU A 190 10.84 5.01 -8.30
CA LEU A 190 11.45 5.26 -7.00
C LEU A 190 11.64 3.95 -6.21
N ILE A 191 10.62 3.10 -6.16
CA ILE A 191 10.72 1.78 -5.51
C ILE A 191 11.70 0.87 -6.25
N ASN A 192 11.73 0.92 -7.58
CA ASN A 192 12.67 0.12 -8.37
C ASN A 192 14.14 0.52 -8.09
N VAL A 193 14.41 1.80 -7.84
CA VAL A 193 15.74 2.26 -7.40
C VAL A 193 16.07 1.74 -6.00
N VAL A 194 15.10 1.76 -5.08
CA VAL A 194 15.26 1.19 -3.73
C VAL A 194 15.55 -0.31 -3.81
N GLU A 195 14.81 -1.05 -4.62
CA GLU A 195 15.03 -2.48 -4.85
C GLU A 195 16.45 -2.76 -5.32
N LYS A 196 16.91 -2.09 -6.38
CA LYS A 196 18.27 -2.29 -6.90
C LYS A 196 19.35 -2.02 -5.87
N ARG A 197 19.16 -1.03 -4.99
CA ARG A 197 20.11 -0.73 -3.91
C ARG A 197 20.09 -1.77 -2.80
N VAL A 198 18.91 -2.25 -2.41
CA VAL A 198 18.77 -3.24 -1.34
C VAL A 198 19.25 -4.62 -1.81
N LEU A 199 18.85 -5.05 -3.01
CA LEU A 199 19.27 -6.34 -3.58
C LEU A 199 20.75 -6.38 -3.94
N LYS A 200 21.41 -5.25 -4.20
CA LYS A 200 22.88 -5.22 -4.39
C LYS A 200 23.65 -5.46 -3.07
N LYS A 201 22.98 -5.31 -1.92
CA LYS A 201 23.58 -5.47 -0.59
C LYS A 201 23.37 -6.88 -0.01
N TYR A 202 22.50 -7.68 -0.63
CA TYR A 202 22.26 -9.09 -0.32
C TYR A 202 22.86 -9.97 -1.41
#